data_AF-A0A8C0N2R8-F1
#
_entry.id   AF-A0A8C0N2R8-F1
#
_cell.length_a   1.000
_cell.length_b   1.000
_cell.length_c   1.000
_cell.angle_alpha   90.00
_cell.angle_beta   90.00
_cell.angle_gamma   90.00
#
_symmetry.space_group_name_H-M   'P 1'
#
loop_
_entity.id
_entity.type
_entity.pdbx_description
1 polymer ?
#
loop_
_entity_poly.entity_id
_entity_poly.type
_entity_poly.pdbx_seq_one_letter_code
_entity_poly.pdbx_strand_id
1 'polypeptide(L)'
;KELKYDVGGGERFDSLTDLVEHYKKNPMVETLGTVLQLKQPLNTTRINAAEIESRVRELSKLAETTDKVKQGFWEEFETLQQQECKLLYSRKEGQRQENKNKNRYKNILPFDHTRVVLHDGDPNEPVSDYINANIIMPEFETKCNNSKPKKSYIATQGCLQNTVNDFWRMVFQENSRVIVMTTKEVERGKSKCVKYWPDEYALKEYGVMRVRNVKESAAHDYTLRELKLSKVGQGNTERTVWQYHFRTWPDHGVPSDPGGVLDFLEEVHHKQESITDAGPVVVHCSAGIGRTGTFIVIDILIDIIREKGVDCDIDVPKTIQMVRSQRSGMVQTEAQYRFIYMAVQHYIETLQRRIEEEQKSKRKGHEYTNIKYSLTDQTSGDQSPLPPCTPTPSCAEMREDNARVYENVGLMQQQKSFR
;
A
#
# COMPACT_ATOMS: atom_id res chain seq x y z
N LYS A 1 20.07 -35.83 -19.67
CA LYS A 1 20.78 -34.92 -20.60
C LYS A 1 21.33 -33.78 -19.75
N GLU A 2 22.64 -33.55 -19.75
CA GLU A 2 23.22 -32.42 -19.02
C GLU A 2 22.65 -31.11 -19.58
N LEU A 3 22.14 -30.26 -18.69
CA LEU A 3 21.68 -28.91 -18.98
C LEU A 3 22.89 -28.03 -19.26
N LYS A 4 23.39 -28.04 -20.51
CA LYS A 4 24.45 -27.15 -20.99
C LYS A 4 23.91 -26.15 -22.00
N TYR A 5 24.51 -24.97 -22.05
CA TYR A 5 24.13 -23.84 -22.90
C TYR A 5 25.15 -23.64 -24.02
N ASP A 6 24.67 -23.35 -25.22
CA ASP A 6 25.48 -22.96 -26.38
C ASP A 6 24.64 -22.07 -27.32
N VAL A 7 25.28 -21.49 -28.34
CA VAL A 7 24.63 -20.60 -29.32
C VAL A 7 24.33 -21.34 -30.65
N GLY A 8 24.13 -22.66 -30.60
CA GLY A 8 23.91 -23.52 -31.76
C GLY A 8 25.16 -24.23 -32.29
N GLY A 9 26.32 -24.00 -31.67
CA GLY A 9 27.60 -24.63 -31.98
C GLY A 9 28.75 -24.10 -31.12
N GLY A 10 29.90 -24.77 -31.14
CA GLY A 10 31.10 -24.36 -30.39
C GLY A 10 31.18 -24.95 -28.98
N GLU A 11 31.77 -24.18 -28.05
CA GLU A 11 31.90 -24.54 -26.65
C GLU A 11 30.53 -24.59 -25.95
N ARG A 12 30.37 -25.54 -25.03
CA ARG A 12 29.14 -25.71 -24.25
C ARG A 12 29.41 -25.36 -22.79
N PHE A 13 28.59 -24.47 -22.24
CA PHE A 13 28.78 -23.89 -20.92
C PHE A 13 27.81 -24.49 -19.89
N ASP A 14 28.22 -24.50 -18.62
CA ASP A 14 27.41 -25.05 -17.53
C ASP A 14 26.34 -24.06 -17.04
N SER A 15 26.51 -22.75 -17.33
CA SER A 15 25.51 -21.71 -17.03
C SER A 15 25.38 -20.66 -18.14
N LEU A 16 24.26 -19.95 -18.16
CA LEU A 16 24.08 -18.78 -19.05
C LEU A 16 25.06 -17.66 -18.73
N THR A 17 25.43 -17.49 -17.45
CA THR A 17 26.41 -16.49 -17.01
C THR A 17 27.77 -16.74 -17.65
N ASP A 18 28.24 -17.98 -17.65
CA ASP A 18 29.52 -18.36 -18.25
C ASP A 18 29.51 -18.14 -19.76
N LEU A 19 28.40 -18.48 -20.42
CA LEU A 19 28.21 -18.23 -21.86
C LEU A 19 28.31 -16.73 -22.18
N VAL A 20 27.63 -15.87 -21.42
CA VAL A 20 27.65 -14.42 -21.65
C VAL A 20 29.04 -13.84 -21.41
N GLU A 21 29.73 -14.23 -20.33
CA GLU A 21 31.08 -13.74 -20.05
C GLU A 21 32.13 -14.21 -21.08
N HIS A 22 31.97 -15.43 -21.61
CA HIS A 22 32.79 -15.92 -22.72
C HIS A 22 32.62 -15.03 -23.96
N TYR A 23 31.38 -14.78 -24.42
CA TYR A 23 31.12 -13.99 -25.63
C TYR A 23 31.29 -12.49 -25.44
N LYS A 24 31.36 -12.00 -24.20
CA LYS A 24 31.75 -10.63 -23.88
C LYS A 24 33.23 -10.39 -24.12
N LYS A 25 34.08 -11.39 -23.83
CA LYS A 25 35.53 -11.36 -24.14
C LYS A 25 35.82 -11.75 -25.58
N ASN A 26 34.99 -12.60 -26.17
CA ASN A 26 35.10 -13.11 -27.53
C ASN A 26 33.85 -12.73 -28.35
N PRO A 27 33.73 -11.49 -28.86
CA PRO A 27 32.54 -11.03 -29.56
C PRO A 27 32.20 -11.89 -30.78
N MET A 28 30.92 -12.26 -30.90
CA MET A 28 30.40 -12.94 -32.09
C MET A 28 30.35 -12.00 -33.29
N VAL A 29 30.35 -12.56 -34.50
CA VAL A 29 30.20 -11.81 -35.75
C VAL A 29 28.93 -12.27 -36.45
N GLU A 30 28.02 -11.34 -36.74
CA GLU A 30 26.82 -11.62 -37.53
C GLU A 30 27.17 -11.98 -38.98
N THR A 31 26.24 -12.64 -39.67
CA THR A 31 26.40 -13.04 -41.08
C THR A 31 26.62 -11.86 -42.03
N LEU A 32 26.19 -10.65 -41.63
CA LEU A 32 26.40 -9.39 -42.37
C LEU A 32 27.76 -8.72 -42.06
N GLY A 33 28.60 -9.33 -41.21
CA GLY A 33 29.93 -8.83 -40.83
C GLY A 33 29.94 -7.90 -39.62
N THR A 34 28.80 -7.61 -39.01
CA THR A 34 28.70 -6.80 -37.79
C THR A 34 29.26 -7.57 -36.58
N VAL A 35 30.17 -6.96 -35.82
CA VAL A 35 30.67 -7.55 -34.57
C VAL A 35 29.73 -7.21 -33.41
N LEU A 36 29.20 -8.24 -32.75
CA LEU A 36 28.28 -8.13 -31.61
C LEU A 36 29.05 -7.86 -30.32
N GLN A 37 29.33 -6.58 -30.05
CA GLN A 37 29.99 -6.18 -28.80
C GLN A 37 28.99 -6.11 -27.64
N LEU A 38 29.13 -7.01 -26.67
CA LEU A 38 28.38 -6.98 -25.42
C LEU A 38 28.95 -5.90 -24.48
N LYS A 39 28.60 -4.63 -24.75
CA LYS A 39 29.16 -3.47 -24.00
C LYS A 39 28.59 -3.35 -22.60
N GLN A 40 27.28 -3.24 -22.48
CA GLN A 40 26.58 -3.07 -21.21
C GLN A 40 25.29 -3.91 -21.21
N PRO A 41 24.98 -4.59 -20.09
CA PRO A 41 23.73 -5.33 -19.97
C PRO A 41 22.54 -4.37 -19.98
N LEU A 42 21.44 -4.80 -20.60
CA LEU A 42 20.15 -4.17 -20.41
C LEU A 42 19.51 -4.81 -19.17
N ASN A 43 19.69 -4.19 -18.01
CA ASN A 43 19.17 -4.70 -16.74
C ASN A 43 17.64 -4.75 -16.78
N THR A 44 17.06 -5.93 -16.53
CA THR A 44 15.60 -6.13 -16.49
C THR A 44 15.04 -5.70 -15.15
N THR A 45 14.01 -4.85 -15.14
CA THR A 45 13.33 -4.37 -13.91
C THR A 45 12.16 -5.24 -13.49
N ARG A 46 11.59 -5.99 -14.43
CA ARG A 46 10.50 -6.94 -14.18
C ARG A 46 11.04 -8.21 -13.54
N ILE A 47 10.34 -8.66 -12.48
CA ILE A 47 10.65 -9.87 -11.73
C ILE A 47 9.36 -10.62 -11.39
N ASN A 48 9.47 -11.93 -11.17
CA ASN A 48 8.41 -12.68 -10.51
C ASN A 48 8.36 -12.26 -9.03
N ALA A 49 7.17 -12.01 -8.50
CA ALA A 49 7.00 -11.54 -7.13
C ALA A 49 7.54 -12.56 -6.10
N ALA A 50 7.34 -13.86 -6.31
CA ALA A 50 7.90 -14.91 -5.45
C ALA A 50 9.45 -14.90 -5.38
N GLU A 51 10.12 -14.33 -6.39
CA GLU A 51 11.58 -14.25 -6.49
C GLU A 51 12.17 -12.90 -6.00
N ILE A 52 11.34 -12.03 -5.39
CA ILE A 52 11.73 -10.71 -4.88
C ILE A 52 12.97 -10.76 -3.97
N GLU A 53 13.13 -11.80 -3.15
CA GLU A 53 14.27 -11.97 -2.24
C GLU A 53 15.60 -12.13 -3.02
N SER A 54 15.57 -12.86 -4.13
CA SER A 54 16.73 -13.00 -5.02
C SER A 54 17.12 -11.65 -5.60
N ARG A 55 16.14 -10.88 -6.07
CA ARG A 55 16.36 -9.55 -6.64
C ARG A 55 16.90 -8.54 -5.63
N VAL A 56 16.37 -8.55 -4.40
CA VAL A 56 16.87 -7.66 -3.33
C VAL A 56 18.31 -7.99 -2.97
N ARG A 57 18.67 -9.27 -2.92
CA ARG A 57 20.06 -9.71 -2.72
C ARG A 57 20.96 -9.27 -3.87
N GLU A 58 20.51 -9.40 -5.12
CA GLU A 58 21.24 -8.95 -6.30
C GLU A 58 21.49 -7.44 -6.29
N LEU A 59 20.45 -6.63 -6.07
CA LEU A 59 20.53 -5.17 -6.02
C LEU A 59 21.37 -4.63 -4.85
N SER A 60 21.55 -5.45 -3.81
CA SER A 60 22.41 -5.13 -2.67
C SER A 60 23.89 -5.37 -2.95
N LYS A 61 24.25 -6.15 -3.97
CA LYS A 61 25.65 -6.36 -4.38
C LYS A 61 26.23 -5.07 -4.97
N LEU A 62 27.55 -4.91 -4.82
CA LEU A 62 28.30 -3.84 -5.46
C LEU A 62 28.38 -4.10 -6.97
N ALA A 63 28.09 -3.10 -7.80
CA ALA A 63 28.27 -3.22 -9.25
C ALA A 63 29.77 -3.33 -9.57
N GLU A 64 30.18 -4.44 -10.19
CA GLU A 64 31.60 -4.78 -10.39
C GLU A 64 32.30 -4.00 -11.53
N THR A 65 31.58 -3.17 -12.29
CA THR A 65 32.04 -2.77 -13.65
C THR A 65 32.51 -1.33 -13.83
N THR A 66 32.56 -0.48 -12.79
CA THR A 66 33.22 0.83 -12.90
C THR A 66 33.95 1.23 -11.62
N ASP A 67 35.03 2.01 -11.75
CA ASP A 67 35.86 2.62 -10.68
C ASP A 67 35.09 3.46 -9.63
N LYS A 68 33.75 3.43 -9.65
CA LYS A 68 32.86 4.06 -8.68
C LYS A 68 31.99 2.97 -8.06
N VAL A 69 32.34 2.56 -6.85
CA VAL A 69 31.57 1.65 -5.99
C VAL A 69 30.14 2.17 -5.84
N LYS A 70 29.17 1.60 -6.57
CA LYS A 70 27.74 1.93 -6.44
C LYS A 70 26.91 0.66 -6.39
N GLN A 71 25.85 0.67 -5.58
CA GLN A 71 24.94 -0.48 -5.37
C GLN A 71 23.90 -0.54 -6.48
N GLY A 72 23.38 -1.74 -6.80
CA GLY A 72 22.37 -1.91 -7.86
C GLY A 72 21.09 -1.08 -7.63
N PHE A 73 20.66 -0.90 -6.38
CA PHE A 73 19.52 -0.01 -6.05
C PHE A 73 19.74 1.43 -6.52
N TRP A 74 20.97 1.94 -6.40
CA TRP A 74 21.32 3.28 -6.86
C TRP A 74 21.21 3.38 -8.37
N GLU A 75 21.71 2.39 -9.12
CA GLU A 75 21.67 2.41 -10.59
C GLU A 75 20.24 2.43 -11.14
N GLU A 76 19.35 1.61 -10.58
CA GLU A 76 17.94 1.62 -10.97
C GLU A 76 17.24 2.93 -10.60
N PHE A 77 17.47 3.43 -9.40
CA PHE A 77 16.86 4.68 -8.94
C PHE A 77 17.34 5.88 -9.78
N GLU A 78 18.63 5.94 -10.13
CA GLU A 78 19.15 6.98 -11.01
C GLU A 78 18.61 6.86 -12.43
N THR A 79 18.39 5.65 -12.92
CA THR A 79 17.72 5.45 -14.22
C THR A 79 16.32 6.07 -14.21
N LEU A 80 15.56 5.91 -13.11
CA LEU A 80 14.28 6.60 -12.92
C LEU A 80 14.44 8.13 -12.86
N GLN A 81 15.46 8.65 -12.17
CA GLN A 81 15.73 10.08 -12.14
C GLN A 81 16.06 10.65 -13.52
N GLN A 82 16.85 9.92 -14.33
CA GLN A 82 17.19 10.33 -15.68
C GLN A 82 15.96 10.36 -16.61
N GLN A 83 14.98 9.48 -16.37
CA GLN A 83 13.73 9.47 -17.13
C GLN A 83 12.77 10.61 -16.75
N GLU A 84 12.99 11.34 -15.65
CA GLU A 84 12.14 12.48 -15.28
C GLU A 84 12.11 13.58 -16.35
N CYS A 85 13.18 13.73 -17.13
CA CYS A 85 13.22 14.69 -18.24
C CYS A 85 12.18 14.39 -19.34
N LYS A 86 11.65 13.16 -19.40
CA LYS A 86 10.58 12.77 -20.32
C LYS A 86 9.18 13.09 -19.78
N LEU A 87 9.06 13.44 -18.50
CA LEU A 87 7.79 13.69 -17.80
C LEU A 87 7.56 15.20 -17.54
N LEU A 88 7.99 16.05 -18.47
CA LEU A 88 7.83 17.50 -18.37
C LEU A 88 6.42 17.95 -18.78
N TYR A 89 5.40 17.49 -18.06
CA TYR A 89 4.01 17.90 -18.28
C TYR A 89 3.74 19.31 -17.74
N SER A 90 2.65 19.90 -18.25
CA SER A 90 2.18 21.24 -17.87
C SER A 90 1.77 21.30 -16.39
N ARG A 91 2.10 22.42 -15.74
CA ARG A 91 1.80 22.72 -14.32
C ARG A 91 1.34 24.18 -14.18
N LYS A 92 0.72 24.72 -15.22
CA LYS A 92 0.40 26.16 -15.36
C LYS A 92 -0.56 26.61 -14.26
N GLU A 93 -1.55 25.80 -13.90
CA GLU A 93 -2.53 26.18 -12.88
C GLU A 93 -1.87 26.35 -11.50
N GLY A 94 -0.89 25.50 -11.17
CA GLY A 94 -0.12 25.64 -9.94
C GLY A 94 0.84 26.83 -9.92
N GLN A 95 1.23 27.35 -11.09
CA GLN A 95 2.13 28.50 -11.24
C GLN A 95 1.41 29.85 -11.20
N ARG A 96 0.07 29.86 -11.28
CA ARG A 96 -0.75 31.07 -11.21
C ARG A 96 -0.47 31.87 -9.94
N GLN A 97 -0.52 33.18 -10.07
CA GLN A 97 -0.18 34.09 -8.97
C GLN A 97 -1.15 33.93 -7.79
N GLU A 98 -2.42 33.66 -8.08
CA GLU A 98 -3.52 33.42 -7.15
C GLU A 98 -3.34 32.10 -6.36
N ASN A 99 -2.66 31.11 -6.94
CA ASN A 99 -2.44 29.78 -6.34
C ASN A 99 -1.08 29.67 -5.62
N LYS A 100 -0.22 30.68 -5.72
CA LYS A 100 1.15 30.64 -5.17
C LYS A 100 1.20 30.37 -3.67
N ASN A 101 0.25 30.93 -2.91
CA ASN A 101 0.12 30.73 -1.46
C ASN A 101 -0.64 29.45 -1.08
N LYS A 102 -1.24 28.74 -2.05
CA LYS A 102 -1.88 27.43 -1.86
C LYS A 102 -0.86 26.28 -1.99
N ASN A 103 0.40 26.58 -2.32
CA ASN A 103 1.49 25.61 -2.47
C ASN A 103 2.48 25.68 -1.31
N ARG A 104 2.69 24.56 -0.61
CA ARG A 104 3.68 24.49 0.49
C ARG A 104 5.11 24.69 -0.02
N TYR A 105 5.40 24.18 -1.21
CA TYR A 105 6.69 24.30 -1.86
C TYR A 105 6.50 24.86 -3.28
N LYS A 106 7.23 25.93 -3.60
CA LYS A 106 7.07 26.68 -4.87
C LYS A 106 7.30 25.84 -6.12
N ASN A 107 8.16 24.81 -6.02
CA ASN A 107 8.59 23.95 -7.12
C ASN A 107 7.90 22.58 -7.14
N ILE A 108 6.98 22.31 -6.22
CA ILE A 108 6.22 21.04 -6.16
C ILE A 108 4.77 21.37 -6.48
N LEU A 109 4.42 21.22 -7.75
CA LEU A 109 3.13 21.60 -8.31
C LEU A 109 2.45 20.39 -8.95
N PRO A 110 1.11 20.30 -8.90
CA PRO A 110 0.39 19.23 -9.56
C PRO A 110 0.47 19.38 -11.09
N PHE A 111 0.49 18.28 -11.82
CA PHE A 111 0.29 18.33 -13.28
C PHE A 111 -1.14 18.71 -13.61
N ASP A 112 -1.32 19.54 -14.65
CA ASP A 112 -2.63 20.08 -15.01
C ASP A 112 -3.61 18.99 -15.48
N HIS A 113 -3.13 17.93 -16.14
CA HIS A 113 -3.98 16.87 -16.71
C HIS A 113 -4.52 15.87 -15.70
N THR A 114 -3.95 15.81 -14.48
CA THR A 114 -4.40 14.92 -13.40
C THR A 114 -4.72 15.66 -12.10
N ARG A 115 -4.65 17.00 -12.08
CA ARG A 115 -4.96 17.76 -10.87
C ARG A 115 -6.41 17.54 -10.47
N VAL A 116 -6.69 17.56 -9.16
CA VAL A 116 -8.08 17.63 -8.69
C VAL A 116 -8.60 19.05 -8.93
N VAL A 117 -9.72 19.18 -9.65
CA VAL A 117 -10.39 20.46 -9.95
C VAL A 117 -11.58 20.60 -9.01
N LEU A 118 -11.60 21.63 -8.17
CA LEU A 118 -12.73 21.85 -7.25
C LEU A 118 -13.87 22.60 -7.95
N HIS A 119 -15.07 22.05 -7.93
CA HIS A 119 -16.20 22.57 -8.71
C HIS A 119 -17.09 23.56 -7.95
N ASP A 120 -17.19 23.44 -6.62
CA ASP A 120 -18.14 24.22 -5.80
C ASP A 120 -17.51 25.47 -5.16
N GLY A 121 -16.64 26.15 -5.89
CA GLY A 121 -15.86 27.29 -5.40
C GLY A 121 -16.69 28.54 -5.11
N ASP A 122 -16.16 29.40 -4.21
CA ASP A 122 -16.75 30.71 -3.93
C ASP A 122 -16.65 31.61 -5.18
N PRO A 123 -17.76 32.13 -5.71
CA PRO A 123 -17.75 33.06 -6.84
C PRO A 123 -16.99 34.36 -6.58
N ASN A 124 -16.77 34.71 -5.30
CA ASN A 124 -16.04 35.91 -4.90
C ASN A 124 -14.52 35.70 -4.88
N GLU A 125 -14.04 34.44 -4.93
CA GLU A 125 -12.62 34.15 -5.06
C GLU A 125 -12.21 34.15 -6.54
N PRO A 126 -11.13 34.85 -6.93
CA PRO A 126 -10.65 34.85 -8.31
C PRO A 126 -10.35 33.45 -8.86
N VAL A 127 -9.88 32.54 -7.98
CA VAL A 127 -9.56 31.15 -8.30
C VAL A 127 -9.90 30.24 -7.12
N SER A 128 -11.00 29.49 -7.26
CA SER A 128 -11.54 28.61 -6.23
C SER A 128 -11.54 27.12 -6.62
N ASP A 129 -10.97 26.79 -7.79
CA ASP A 129 -10.93 25.43 -8.36
C ASP A 129 -9.60 24.68 -8.11
N TYR A 130 -8.64 25.33 -7.45
CA TYR A 130 -7.29 24.80 -7.28
C TYR A 130 -7.05 24.21 -5.89
N ILE A 131 -6.51 22.99 -5.88
CA ILE A 131 -5.83 22.38 -4.74
C ILE A 131 -4.57 21.66 -5.24
N ASN A 132 -3.48 21.67 -4.46
CA ASN A 132 -2.24 20.96 -4.82
C ASN A 132 -2.40 19.45 -4.56
N ALA A 133 -3.14 18.80 -5.44
CA ALA A 133 -3.45 17.37 -5.40
C ALA A 133 -3.56 16.80 -6.82
N ASN A 134 -3.21 15.53 -6.99
CA ASN A 134 -3.42 14.80 -8.24
C ASN A 134 -4.17 13.49 -7.97
N ILE A 135 -5.06 13.13 -8.89
CA ILE A 135 -5.62 11.78 -8.96
C ILE A 135 -4.52 10.84 -9.46
N ILE A 136 -4.35 9.70 -8.80
CA ILE A 136 -3.44 8.63 -9.18
C ILE A 136 -4.28 7.39 -9.47
N MET A 137 -4.23 6.93 -10.71
CA MET A 137 -4.92 5.75 -11.20
C MET A 137 -3.90 4.66 -11.53
N PRO A 138 -4.04 3.44 -10.97
CA PRO A 138 -3.24 2.31 -11.38
C PRO A 138 -3.59 1.90 -12.82
N GLU A 139 -2.70 2.16 -13.77
CA GLU A 139 -2.84 1.64 -15.14
C GLU A 139 -2.37 0.18 -15.17
N PHE A 140 -3.26 -0.75 -14.85
CA PHE A 140 -3.03 -2.16 -15.17
C PHE A 140 -3.70 -2.52 -16.49
N GLU A 141 -2.91 -3.14 -17.37
CA GLU A 141 -3.41 -3.82 -18.56
C GLU A 141 -4.43 -4.89 -18.14
N THR A 142 -5.70 -4.52 -18.04
CA THR A 142 -6.80 -5.47 -17.99
C THR A 142 -8.03 -4.81 -18.61
N LYS A 143 -8.13 -4.97 -19.92
CA LYS A 143 -9.38 -4.80 -20.67
C LYS A 143 -10.34 -5.93 -20.28
N CYS A 144 -10.85 -5.91 -19.06
CA CYS A 144 -11.93 -6.81 -18.64
C CYS A 144 -13.14 -5.94 -18.33
N ASN A 145 -14.11 -5.93 -19.25
CA ASN A 145 -15.33 -5.10 -19.23
C ASN A 145 -16.27 -5.34 -18.02
N ASN A 146 -15.87 -6.15 -17.02
CA ASN A 146 -16.69 -6.56 -15.88
C ASN A 146 -16.01 -6.41 -14.50
N SER A 147 -14.82 -5.80 -14.38
CA SER A 147 -14.20 -5.59 -13.06
C SER A 147 -14.81 -4.40 -12.34
N LYS A 148 -15.05 -4.55 -11.02
CA LYS A 148 -15.36 -3.42 -10.12
C LYS A 148 -14.38 -2.26 -10.37
N PRO A 149 -14.82 -1.00 -10.26
CA PRO A 149 -13.91 0.14 -10.39
C PRO A 149 -12.73 -0.04 -9.44
N LYS A 150 -11.52 -0.11 -10.01
CA LYS A 150 -10.29 -0.37 -9.26
C LYS A 150 -9.97 0.80 -8.32
N LYS A 151 -9.26 0.48 -7.24
CA LYS A 151 -8.79 1.45 -6.24
C LYS A 151 -8.03 2.58 -6.94
N SER A 152 -8.37 3.81 -6.59
CA SER A 152 -7.68 5.03 -7.03
C SER A 152 -7.29 5.87 -5.83
N TYR A 153 -6.37 6.80 -6.03
CA TYR A 153 -5.83 7.62 -4.96
C TYR A 153 -5.89 9.10 -5.30
N ILE A 154 -5.83 9.94 -4.28
CA ILE A 154 -5.51 11.35 -4.39
C ILE A 154 -4.22 11.60 -3.62
N ALA A 155 -3.15 11.94 -4.31
CA ALA A 155 -1.90 12.36 -3.71
C ALA A 155 -1.90 13.88 -3.52
N THR A 156 -1.90 14.35 -2.27
CA THR A 156 -1.95 15.78 -1.94
C THR A 156 -0.86 16.19 -0.95
N GLN A 157 -0.57 17.49 -0.87
CA GLN A 157 0.32 18.05 0.14
C GLN A 157 -0.36 18.10 1.52
N GLY A 158 0.44 18.21 2.59
CA GLY A 158 -0.10 18.46 3.92
C GLY A 158 -0.71 19.86 4.01
N CYS A 159 -1.95 19.95 4.51
CA CYS A 159 -2.73 21.18 4.56
C CYS A 159 -1.92 22.38 5.08
N LEU A 160 -2.07 23.51 4.41
CA LEU A 160 -1.69 24.82 4.92
C LEU A 160 -2.89 25.43 5.64
N GLN A 161 -2.65 26.46 6.46
CA GLN A 161 -3.74 27.11 7.20
C GLN A 161 -4.85 27.65 6.29
N ASN A 162 -4.47 28.17 5.12
CA ASN A 162 -5.36 28.73 4.11
C ASN A 162 -5.94 27.69 3.13
N THR A 163 -5.59 26.41 3.24
CA THR A 163 -6.09 25.36 2.31
C THR A 163 -6.87 24.26 3.03
N VAL A 164 -7.16 24.40 4.33
CA VAL A 164 -7.94 23.41 5.10
C VAL A 164 -9.36 23.28 4.54
N ASN A 165 -9.97 24.40 4.16
CA ASN A 165 -11.33 24.41 3.60
C ASN A 165 -11.35 23.72 2.22
N ASP A 166 -10.37 24.02 1.36
CA ASP A 166 -10.21 23.38 0.05
C ASP A 166 -9.99 21.86 0.18
N PHE A 167 -9.25 21.42 1.20
CA PHE A 167 -9.05 20.00 1.47
C PHE A 167 -10.37 19.29 1.77
N TRP A 168 -11.22 19.84 2.64
CA TRP A 168 -12.51 19.22 2.94
C TRP A 168 -13.49 19.29 1.76
N ARG A 169 -13.42 20.34 0.94
CA ARG A 169 -14.14 20.41 -0.33
C ARG A 169 -13.72 19.28 -1.28
N MET A 170 -12.41 19.08 -1.44
CA MET A 170 -11.85 17.97 -2.23
C MET A 170 -12.33 16.62 -1.72
N VAL A 171 -12.19 16.36 -0.41
CA VAL A 171 -12.63 15.11 0.20
C VAL A 171 -14.11 14.91 -0.11
N PHE A 172 -14.97 15.90 0.18
CA PHE A 172 -16.42 15.83 -0.08
C PHE A 172 -16.74 15.55 -1.54
N GLN A 173 -16.20 16.34 -2.47
CA GLN A 173 -16.44 16.23 -3.91
C GLN A 173 -16.08 14.84 -4.44
N GLU A 174 -14.90 14.34 -4.11
CA GLU A 174 -14.36 13.09 -4.65
C GLU A 174 -14.95 11.84 -3.99
N ASN A 175 -15.94 12.00 -3.11
CA ASN A 175 -16.55 10.91 -2.35
C ASN A 175 -15.53 10.07 -1.55
N SER A 176 -14.36 10.63 -1.23
CA SER A 176 -13.31 9.95 -0.46
C SER A 176 -13.80 9.60 0.94
N ARG A 177 -13.54 8.34 1.32
CA ARG A 177 -13.96 7.75 2.61
C ARG A 177 -12.79 7.38 3.51
N VAL A 178 -11.58 7.32 2.97
CA VAL A 178 -10.36 6.99 3.70
C VAL A 178 -9.31 8.05 3.42
N ILE A 179 -8.69 8.57 4.48
CA ILE A 179 -7.58 9.52 4.44
C ILE A 179 -6.37 8.87 5.13
N VAL A 180 -5.23 8.86 4.46
CA VAL A 180 -3.95 8.36 4.97
C VAL A 180 -3.00 9.55 5.15
N MET A 181 -2.68 9.87 6.41
CA MET A 181 -1.74 10.91 6.80
C MET A 181 -0.43 10.27 7.27
N THR A 182 0.67 10.48 6.55
CA THR A 182 1.97 9.81 6.83
C THR A 182 3.04 10.77 7.38
N THR A 183 2.63 11.79 8.14
CA THR A 183 3.55 12.78 8.74
C THR A 183 2.95 13.31 10.03
N LYS A 184 3.79 13.67 11.00
CA LYS A 184 3.33 14.44 12.16
C LYS A 184 3.00 15.88 11.75
N GLU A 185 2.24 16.59 12.56
CA GLU A 185 1.95 18.02 12.32
C GLU A 185 3.24 18.87 12.26
N VAL A 186 4.17 18.57 13.17
CA VAL A 186 5.49 19.22 13.28
C VAL A 186 6.57 18.15 13.40
N GLU A 187 7.63 18.29 12.62
CA GLU A 187 8.82 17.45 12.70
C GLU A 187 10.05 18.37 12.78
N ARG A 188 10.88 18.18 13.81
CA ARG A 188 12.09 19.00 14.10
C ARG A 188 11.83 20.51 14.05
N GLY A 189 10.72 20.95 14.66
CA GLY A 189 10.33 22.35 14.75
C GLY A 189 9.77 22.96 13.45
N LYS A 190 9.65 22.18 12.37
CA LYS A 190 9.07 22.64 11.10
C LYS A 190 7.65 22.08 10.93
N SER A 191 6.69 22.95 10.65
CA SER A 191 5.32 22.53 10.32
C SER A 191 5.31 21.76 8.99
N LYS A 192 4.80 20.53 9.03
CA LYS A 192 4.66 19.64 7.87
C LYS A 192 3.22 19.59 7.37
N CYS A 193 2.25 19.68 8.28
CA CYS A 193 0.82 19.72 8.01
C CYS A 193 0.13 20.45 9.18
N VAL A 194 -0.79 21.38 8.90
CA VAL A 194 -1.64 21.92 9.98
C VAL A 194 -2.72 20.91 10.34
N LYS A 195 -3.19 20.93 11.58
CA LYS A 195 -4.32 20.13 12.02
C LYS A 195 -5.60 20.56 11.30
N TYR A 196 -6.13 19.67 10.46
CA TYR A 196 -7.35 19.90 9.67
C TYR A 196 -8.57 19.14 10.22
N TRP A 197 -8.45 18.48 11.37
CA TRP A 197 -9.54 17.77 12.04
C TRP A 197 -9.80 18.37 13.44
N PRO A 198 -11.04 18.29 13.97
CA PRO A 198 -11.34 18.72 15.33
C PRO A 198 -10.80 17.73 16.36
N ASP A 199 -10.66 18.17 17.62
CA ASP A 199 -10.40 17.28 18.76
C ASP A 199 -11.47 16.19 18.90
N GLU A 200 -11.14 15.08 19.54
CA GLU A 200 -12.09 14.00 19.79
C GLU A 200 -13.36 14.54 20.47
N TYR A 201 -14.53 14.08 20.02
CA TYR A 201 -15.86 14.53 20.42
C TYR A 201 -16.22 15.99 20.04
N ALA A 202 -15.29 16.74 19.44
CA ALA A 202 -15.55 18.10 19.00
C ALA A 202 -16.10 18.15 17.56
N LEU A 203 -16.81 19.25 17.30
CA LEU A 203 -17.36 19.60 15.99
C LEU A 203 -16.76 20.93 15.55
N LYS A 204 -16.32 21.01 14.30
CA LYS A 204 -15.75 22.23 13.72
C LYS A 204 -16.21 22.43 12.29
N GLU A 205 -16.44 23.69 11.94
CA GLU A 205 -16.76 24.11 10.58
C GLU A 205 -15.50 24.60 9.87
N TYR A 206 -15.36 24.19 8.61
CA TYR A 206 -14.26 24.48 7.70
C TYR A 206 -14.85 25.04 6.40
N GLY A 207 -15.19 26.33 6.42
CA GLY A 207 -15.98 26.95 5.36
C GLY A 207 -17.37 26.32 5.28
N VAL A 208 -17.76 25.85 4.09
CA VAL A 208 -19.06 25.20 3.86
C VAL A 208 -19.13 23.75 4.36
N MET A 209 -18.02 23.19 4.84
CA MET A 209 -17.93 21.81 5.32
C MET A 209 -17.96 21.76 6.84
N ARG A 210 -18.63 20.76 7.40
CA ARG A 210 -18.72 20.51 8.84
C ARG A 210 -18.15 19.13 9.14
N VAL A 211 -17.23 19.09 10.10
CA VAL A 211 -16.55 17.85 10.52
C VAL A 211 -16.73 17.65 12.00
N ARG A 212 -17.14 16.44 12.39
CA ARG A 212 -17.17 15.98 13.78
C ARG A 212 -16.20 14.81 13.94
N ASN A 213 -15.34 14.87 14.94
CA ASN A 213 -14.51 13.73 15.32
C ASN A 213 -15.29 12.89 16.33
N VAL A 214 -15.75 11.72 15.91
CA VAL A 214 -16.65 10.86 16.70
C VAL A 214 -15.85 10.09 17.74
N LYS A 215 -14.69 9.57 17.33
CA LYS A 215 -13.88 8.67 18.13
C LYS A 215 -12.45 8.61 17.59
N GLU A 216 -11.49 8.52 18.50
CA GLU A 216 -10.11 8.15 18.20
C GLU A 216 -9.79 6.72 18.70
N SER A 217 -8.93 6.02 18.00
CA SER A 217 -8.40 4.72 18.41
C SER A 217 -6.90 4.70 18.19
N ALA A 218 -6.14 4.61 19.28
CA ALA A 218 -4.70 4.63 19.24
C ALA A 218 -4.17 3.20 19.04
N ALA A 219 -3.39 3.01 17.97
CA ALA A 219 -2.52 1.87 17.79
C ALA A 219 -1.07 2.29 18.10
N HIS A 220 -0.15 1.33 18.04
CA HIS A 220 1.28 1.58 18.23
C HIS A 220 1.82 2.59 17.19
N ASP A 221 1.66 2.29 15.91
CA ASP A 221 2.24 3.09 14.82
C ASP A 221 1.35 4.22 14.30
N TYR A 222 0.04 4.11 14.53
CA TYR A 222 -0.94 5.05 13.96
C TYR A 222 -2.08 5.39 14.93
N THR A 223 -2.82 6.44 14.61
CA THR A 223 -4.12 6.76 15.21
C THR A 223 -5.18 6.71 14.15
N LEU A 224 -6.24 5.96 14.41
CA LEU A 224 -7.47 5.97 13.62
C LEU A 224 -8.42 7.03 14.18
N ARG A 225 -9.00 7.85 13.31
CA ARG A 225 -10.11 8.76 13.66
C ARG A 225 -11.32 8.46 12.80
N GLU A 226 -12.46 8.34 13.46
CA GLU A 226 -13.76 8.27 12.82
C GLU A 226 -14.32 9.69 12.70
N LEU A 227 -14.32 10.24 11.48
CA LEU A 227 -14.79 11.60 11.21
C LEU A 227 -16.12 11.55 10.49
N LYS A 228 -17.09 12.37 10.93
CA LYS A 228 -18.33 12.61 10.19
C LYS A 228 -18.22 13.92 9.43
N LEU A 229 -18.29 13.85 8.11
CA LEU A 229 -18.23 14.99 7.19
C LEU A 229 -19.62 15.25 6.61
N SER A 230 -20.07 16.50 6.64
CA SER A 230 -21.35 16.95 6.05
C SER A 230 -21.21 18.36 5.47
N LYS A 231 -22.13 18.77 4.60
CA LYS A 231 -22.20 20.15 4.09
C LYS A 231 -23.13 20.97 4.97
N VAL A 232 -22.67 22.16 5.40
CA VAL A 232 -23.46 23.05 6.27
C VAL A 232 -24.77 23.44 5.56
N GLY A 233 -25.88 23.38 6.29
CA GLY A 233 -27.21 23.68 5.75
C GLY A 233 -27.84 22.55 4.93
N GLN A 234 -27.16 21.41 4.73
CA GLN A 234 -27.68 20.25 3.98
C GLN A 234 -27.67 18.98 4.84
N GLY A 235 -28.82 18.65 5.44
CA GLY A 235 -28.92 17.57 6.44
C GLY A 235 -28.63 16.15 5.92
N ASN A 236 -28.91 15.85 4.64
CA ASN A 236 -28.79 14.49 4.09
C ASN A 236 -27.45 14.22 3.36
N THR A 237 -26.38 14.92 3.77
CA THR A 237 -25.05 14.82 3.14
C THR A 237 -23.98 14.22 4.05
N GLU A 238 -24.35 13.82 5.27
CA GLU A 238 -23.40 13.27 6.23
C GLU A 238 -22.84 11.92 5.76
N ARG A 239 -21.53 11.75 5.85
CA ARG A 239 -20.85 10.49 5.63
C ARG A 239 -19.64 10.32 6.54
N THR A 240 -19.29 9.08 6.81
CA THR A 240 -18.09 8.75 7.61
C THR A 240 -16.84 8.77 6.72
N VAL A 241 -15.81 9.44 7.21
CA VAL A 241 -14.46 9.50 6.66
C VAL A 241 -13.49 8.98 7.72
N TRP A 242 -12.73 7.96 7.37
CA TRP A 242 -11.77 7.30 8.25
C TRP A 242 -10.39 7.90 8.03
N GLN A 243 -9.85 8.60 9.03
CA GLN A 243 -8.50 9.13 8.96
C GLN A 243 -7.52 8.18 9.67
N TYR A 244 -6.60 7.63 8.89
CA TYR A 244 -5.48 6.81 9.32
C TYR A 244 -4.22 7.69 9.39
N HIS A 245 -3.81 8.06 10.60
CA HIS A 245 -2.65 8.92 10.83
C HIS A 245 -1.47 8.10 11.32
N PHE A 246 -0.55 7.76 10.41
CA PHE A 246 0.69 7.06 10.71
C PHE A 246 1.72 8.03 11.31
N ARG A 247 2.13 7.79 12.56
CA ARG A 247 2.90 8.75 13.39
C ARG A 247 4.34 8.34 13.62
N THR A 248 4.74 7.12 13.27
CA THR A 248 6.06 6.58 13.56
C THR A 248 7.03 6.65 12.38
N TRP A 249 6.61 7.21 11.23
CA TRP A 249 7.53 7.44 10.10
C TRP A 249 8.60 8.48 10.48
N PRO A 250 9.90 8.19 10.33
CA PRO A 250 10.97 9.11 10.72
C PRO A 250 11.05 10.37 9.83
N ASP A 251 11.54 11.48 10.38
CA ASP A 251 11.71 12.73 9.61
C ASP A 251 12.70 12.53 8.43
N HIS A 252 13.80 11.82 8.68
CA HIS A 252 14.78 11.41 7.66
C HIS A 252 14.74 9.91 7.42
N GLY A 253 14.77 9.52 6.14
CA GLY A 253 14.82 8.13 5.73
C GLY A 253 13.45 7.44 5.74
N VAL A 254 13.46 6.19 6.18
CA VAL A 254 12.35 5.24 6.12
C VAL A 254 12.24 4.49 7.45
N PRO A 255 11.08 3.91 7.79
CA PRO A 255 10.98 2.98 8.92
C PRO A 255 12.03 1.88 8.82
N SER A 256 12.62 1.49 9.95
CA SER A 256 13.67 0.45 9.98
C SER A 256 13.14 -0.94 9.64
N ASP A 257 11.85 -1.16 9.91
CA ASP A 257 11.13 -2.41 9.65
C ASP A 257 9.84 -2.10 8.86
N PRO A 258 9.53 -2.86 7.80
CA PRO A 258 8.33 -2.64 7.00
C PRO A 258 7.04 -3.16 7.65
N GLY A 259 7.12 -4.03 8.67
CA GLY A 259 5.97 -4.71 9.27
C GLY A 259 4.87 -3.75 9.72
N GLY A 260 5.23 -2.71 10.49
CA GLY A 260 4.26 -1.70 10.94
C GLY A 260 3.59 -0.91 9.80
N VAL A 261 4.26 -0.72 8.67
CA VAL A 261 3.67 -0.08 7.48
C VAL A 261 2.73 -1.05 6.75
N LEU A 262 3.09 -2.33 6.66
CA LEU A 262 2.27 -3.36 6.03
C LEU A 262 0.98 -3.60 6.82
N ASP A 263 1.07 -3.74 8.15
CA ASP A 263 -0.10 -3.89 9.02
C ASP A 263 -1.05 -2.69 8.89
N PHE A 264 -0.49 -1.48 8.86
CA PHE A 264 -1.25 -0.26 8.62
C PHE A 264 -1.93 -0.23 7.24
N LEU A 265 -1.24 -0.70 6.20
CA LEU A 265 -1.76 -0.75 4.83
C LEU A 265 -2.89 -1.78 4.68
N GLU A 266 -2.78 -2.94 5.31
CA GLU A 266 -3.86 -3.94 5.36
C GLU A 266 -5.14 -3.39 6.00
N GLU A 267 -5.02 -2.66 7.11
CA GLU A 267 -6.16 -2.01 7.76
C GLU A 267 -6.82 -0.95 6.87
N VAL A 268 -6.02 -0.16 6.14
CA VAL A 268 -6.50 0.82 5.16
C VAL A 268 -7.21 0.12 4.00
N HIS A 269 -6.64 -0.96 3.48
CA HIS A 269 -7.20 -1.75 2.39
C HIS A 269 -8.56 -2.35 2.79
N HIS A 270 -8.64 -3.08 3.91
CA HIS A 270 -9.90 -3.66 4.38
C HIS A 270 -10.98 -2.59 4.65
N LYS A 271 -10.59 -1.44 5.19
CA LYS A 271 -11.54 -0.34 5.40
C LYS A 271 -12.09 0.19 4.08
N GLN A 272 -11.24 0.42 3.08
CA GLN A 272 -11.67 0.91 1.77
C GLN A 272 -12.61 -0.11 1.09
N GLU A 273 -12.28 -1.40 1.11
CA GLU A 273 -13.11 -2.44 0.49
C GLU A 273 -14.46 -2.65 1.20
N SER A 274 -14.52 -2.40 2.53
CA SER A 274 -15.75 -2.55 3.30
C SER A 274 -16.81 -1.49 2.98
N ILE A 275 -16.45 -0.40 2.28
CA ILE A 275 -17.34 0.72 2.01
C ILE A 275 -17.73 0.72 0.52
N THR A 276 -19.00 0.42 0.26
CA THR A 276 -19.57 0.46 -1.09
C THR A 276 -19.43 1.85 -1.71
N ASP A 277 -19.01 1.90 -2.97
CA ASP A 277 -18.84 3.11 -3.78
C ASP A 277 -17.96 4.18 -3.11
N ALA A 278 -16.98 3.78 -2.29
CA ALA A 278 -16.00 4.70 -1.76
C ALA A 278 -15.17 5.33 -2.89
N GLY A 279 -15.03 6.66 -2.86
CA GLY A 279 -14.15 7.38 -3.78
C GLY A 279 -12.66 7.11 -3.51
N PRO A 280 -11.76 7.84 -4.18
CA PRO A 280 -10.32 7.63 -4.08
C PRO A 280 -9.80 7.77 -2.65
N VAL A 281 -8.79 6.97 -2.28
CA VAL A 281 -8.10 7.10 -0.99
C VAL A 281 -7.22 8.34 -1.02
N VAL A 282 -7.44 9.28 -0.10
CA VAL A 282 -6.63 10.51 -0.02
C VAL A 282 -5.36 10.20 0.76
N VAL A 283 -4.19 10.30 0.14
CA VAL A 283 -2.90 10.06 0.79
C VAL A 283 -2.09 11.35 0.79
N HIS A 284 -1.59 11.74 1.96
CA HIS A 284 -0.75 12.93 2.07
C HIS A 284 0.36 12.81 3.12
N CYS A 285 1.43 13.56 2.87
CA CYS A 285 2.52 13.78 3.83
C CYS A 285 2.71 15.29 4.01
N SER A 286 3.91 15.81 3.78
CA SER A 286 4.16 17.25 3.74
C SER A 286 4.07 17.81 2.32
N ALA A 287 4.91 17.34 1.39
CA ALA A 287 4.89 17.76 -0.01
C ALA A 287 3.93 16.92 -0.89
N GLY A 288 3.51 15.76 -0.38
CA GLY A 288 2.68 14.81 -1.14
C GLY A 288 3.45 14.05 -2.22
N ILE A 289 4.76 13.80 -2.04
CA ILE A 289 5.59 13.13 -3.05
C ILE A 289 6.38 11.92 -2.51
N GLY A 290 7.21 12.10 -1.46
CA GLY A 290 8.12 11.07 -0.96
C GLY A 290 7.38 9.93 -0.24
N ARG A 291 6.97 10.15 1.01
CA ARG A 291 6.22 9.16 1.82
C ARG A 291 4.88 8.78 1.17
N THR A 292 4.19 9.77 0.59
CA THR A 292 2.93 9.56 -0.16
C THR A 292 3.14 8.62 -1.34
N GLY A 293 4.15 8.85 -2.19
CA GLY A 293 4.45 7.97 -3.30
C GLY A 293 4.93 6.60 -2.86
N THR A 294 5.71 6.53 -1.77
CA THR A 294 6.17 5.26 -1.20
C THR A 294 4.98 4.40 -0.76
N PHE A 295 4.03 4.98 0.00
CA PHE A 295 2.81 4.30 0.43
C PHE A 295 1.96 3.84 -0.76
N ILE A 296 1.67 4.73 -1.71
CA ILE A 296 0.84 4.41 -2.88
C ILE A 296 1.46 3.31 -3.72
N VAL A 297 2.78 3.35 -3.98
CA VAL A 297 3.44 2.33 -4.81
C VAL A 297 3.44 0.97 -4.11
N ILE A 298 3.67 0.91 -2.79
CA ILE A 298 3.58 -0.35 -2.04
C ILE A 298 2.16 -0.92 -2.13
N ASP A 299 1.14 -0.08 -1.90
CA ASP A 299 -0.27 -0.49 -1.93
C ASP A 299 -0.68 -1.01 -3.33
N ILE A 300 -0.25 -0.33 -4.39
CA ILE A 300 -0.45 -0.78 -5.78
C ILE A 300 0.18 -2.16 -6.01
N LEU A 301 1.44 -2.36 -5.61
CA LEU A 301 2.13 -3.64 -5.82
C LEU A 301 1.50 -4.78 -5.01
N ILE A 302 1.09 -4.51 -3.78
CA ILE A 302 0.38 -5.47 -2.93
C ILE A 302 -0.98 -5.84 -3.54
N ASP A 303 -1.73 -4.87 -4.07
CA ASP A 303 -3.00 -5.15 -4.74
C ASP A 303 -2.81 -6.02 -5.99
N ILE A 304 -1.73 -5.85 -6.77
CA ILE A 304 -1.38 -6.79 -7.87
C ILE A 304 -1.21 -8.21 -7.33
N ILE A 305 -0.43 -8.36 -6.27
CA ILE A 305 -0.12 -9.67 -5.68
C ILE A 305 -1.38 -10.30 -5.07
N ARG A 306 -2.25 -9.50 -4.46
CA ARG A 306 -3.55 -9.96 -3.93
C ARG A 306 -4.47 -10.46 -5.04
N GLU A 307 -4.53 -9.75 -6.16
CA GLU A 307 -5.36 -10.12 -7.31
C GLU A 307 -4.81 -11.33 -8.09
N LYS A 308 -3.49 -11.40 -8.29
CA LYS A 308 -2.85 -12.36 -9.21
C LYS A 308 -2.11 -13.52 -8.52
N GLY A 309 -1.88 -13.43 -7.22
CA GLY A 309 -1.07 -14.37 -6.45
C GLY A 309 0.43 -14.08 -6.50
N VAL A 310 1.21 -14.92 -5.81
CA VAL A 310 2.67 -14.74 -5.63
C VAL A 310 3.49 -14.98 -6.90
N ASP A 311 2.96 -15.73 -7.87
CA ASP A 311 3.66 -16.05 -9.13
C ASP A 311 3.46 -14.98 -10.21
N CYS A 312 3.03 -13.76 -9.84
CA CYS A 312 2.78 -12.68 -10.78
C CYS A 312 4.05 -11.86 -11.09
N ASP A 313 4.05 -11.21 -12.26
CA ASP A 313 5.08 -10.25 -12.63
C ASP A 313 4.85 -8.92 -11.91
N ILE A 314 5.90 -8.41 -11.25
CA ILE A 314 5.96 -7.05 -10.70
C ILE A 314 7.16 -6.28 -11.28
N ASP A 315 7.00 -4.96 -11.40
CA ASP A 315 8.06 -4.07 -11.89
C ASP A 315 7.98 -2.75 -11.12
N VAL A 316 8.86 -2.60 -10.12
CA VAL A 316 8.87 -1.44 -9.22
C VAL A 316 9.20 -0.15 -9.97
N PRO A 317 10.29 -0.07 -10.79
CA PRO A 317 10.55 1.08 -11.64
C PRO A 317 9.38 1.48 -12.54
N LYS A 318 8.79 0.53 -13.26
CA LYS A 318 7.66 0.81 -14.16
C LYS A 318 6.45 1.34 -13.40
N THR A 319 6.18 0.78 -12.22
CA THR A 319 5.09 1.24 -11.35
C THR A 319 5.34 2.65 -10.83
N ILE A 320 6.56 2.96 -10.38
CA ILE A 320 6.94 4.32 -9.95
C ILE A 320 6.85 5.29 -11.12
N GLN A 321 7.33 4.92 -12.30
CA GLN A 321 7.27 5.76 -13.50
C GLN A 321 5.82 6.06 -13.91
N MET A 322 4.93 5.06 -13.82
CA MET A 322 3.49 5.24 -14.03
C MET A 322 2.90 6.25 -13.03
N VAL A 323 3.22 6.13 -11.74
CA VAL A 323 2.76 7.08 -10.71
C VAL A 323 3.38 8.48 -10.90
N ARG A 324 4.66 8.55 -11.31
CA ARG A 324 5.37 9.80 -11.62
C ARG A 324 4.81 10.53 -12.83
N SER A 325 4.15 9.83 -13.76
CA SER A 325 3.47 10.47 -14.90
C SER A 325 2.20 11.24 -14.49
N GLN A 326 1.68 10.95 -13.29
CA GLN A 326 0.45 11.54 -12.76
C GLN A 326 0.71 12.56 -11.64
N ARG A 327 1.84 12.45 -10.92
CA ARG A 327 2.33 13.50 -10.01
C ARG A 327 3.86 13.53 -9.99
N SER A 328 4.42 14.73 -10.11
CA SER A 328 5.88 14.94 -10.21
C SER A 328 6.63 14.41 -8.98
N GLY A 329 7.70 13.64 -9.21
CA GLY A 329 8.69 13.29 -8.18
C GLY A 329 8.22 12.33 -7.08
N MET A 330 7.21 11.50 -7.37
CA MET A 330 6.73 10.46 -6.45
C MET A 330 7.86 9.46 -6.14
N VAL A 331 8.03 9.13 -4.85
CA VAL A 331 9.22 8.41 -4.30
C VAL A 331 10.49 9.25 -4.50
N GLN A 332 10.97 9.91 -3.45
CA GLN A 332 11.92 11.01 -3.55
C GLN A 332 13.39 10.60 -3.32
N THR A 333 13.63 9.51 -2.60
CA THR A 333 15.00 9.09 -2.23
C THR A 333 15.24 7.62 -2.51
N GLU A 334 16.50 7.25 -2.73
CA GLU A 334 16.92 5.85 -2.88
C GLU A 334 16.51 5.00 -1.66
N ALA A 335 16.57 5.56 -0.44
CA ALA A 335 16.12 4.86 0.76
C ALA A 335 14.63 4.48 0.70
N GLN A 336 13.77 5.36 0.15
CA GLN A 336 12.36 5.06 -0.09
C GLN A 336 12.18 4.01 -1.19
N TYR A 337 12.95 4.11 -2.27
CA TYR A 337 12.97 3.12 -3.33
C TYR A 337 13.31 1.72 -2.80
N ARG A 338 14.39 1.59 -2.02
CA ARG A 338 14.78 0.34 -1.35
C ARG A 338 13.71 -0.16 -0.39
N PHE A 339 13.08 0.74 0.36
CA PHE A 339 12.02 0.38 1.30
C PHE A 339 10.80 -0.24 0.62
N ILE A 340 10.46 0.17 -0.61
CA ILE A 340 9.38 -0.46 -1.40
C ILE A 340 9.70 -1.94 -1.62
N TYR A 341 10.93 -2.25 -2.07
CA TYR A 341 11.36 -3.65 -2.25
C TYR A 341 11.31 -4.44 -0.95
N MET A 342 11.81 -3.86 0.15
CA MET A 342 11.79 -4.52 1.47
C MET A 342 10.35 -4.79 1.95
N ALA A 343 9.42 -3.86 1.73
CA ALA A 343 8.02 -4.02 2.09
C ALA A 343 7.35 -5.13 1.27
N VAL A 344 7.57 -5.15 -0.06
CA VAL A 344 7.03 -6.21 -0.92
C VAL A 344 7.63 -7.57 -0.57
N GLN A 345 8.94 -7.64 -0.32
CA GLN A 345 9.60 -8.85 0.15
C GLN A 345 8.96 -9.38 1.43
N HIS A 346 8.85 -8.53 2.47
CA HIS A 346 8.27 -8.94 3.75
C HIS A 346 6.80 -9.36 3.62
N TYR A 347 6.03 -8.69 2.76
CA TYR A 347 4.65 -9.08 2.46
C TYR A 347 4.58 -10.49 1.86
N ILE A 348 5.41 -10.78 0.86
CA ILE A 348 5.44 -12.08 0.18
C ILE A 348 5.89 -13.19 1.11
N GLU A 349 6.93 -12.96 1.93
CA GLU A 349 7.37 -13.93 2.94
C GLU A 349 6.25 -14.26 3.93
N THR A 350 5.47 -13.26 4.35
CA THR A 350 4.33 -13.46 5.25
C THR A 350 3.20 -14.24 4.58
N LEU A 351 2.91 -13.93 3.31
CA LEU A 351 1.89 -14.61 2.54
C LEU A 351 2.26 -16.07 2.26
N GLN A 352 3.49 -16.36 1.86
CA GLN A 352 3.99 -17.72 1.65
C GLN A 352 3.90 -18.55 2.93
N ARG A 353 4.32 -18.00 4.09
CA ARG A 353 4.18 -18.68 5.39
C ARG A 353 2.72 -19.04 5.70
N ARG A 354 1.78 -18.10 5.49
CA ARG A 354 0.33 -18.36 5.68
C ARG A 354 -0.17 -19.48 4.76
N ILE A 355 0.21 -19.46 3.48
CA ILE A 355 -0.16 -20.50 2.50
C ILE A 355 0.38 -21.88 2.93
N GLU A 356 1.63 -21.96 3.36
CA GLU A 356 2.23 -23.20 3.85
C GLU A 356 1.53 -23.75 5.11
N GLU A 357 1.19 -22.89 6.05
CA GLU A 357 0.47 -23.25 7.27
C GLU A 357 -0.93 -23.79 6.97
N GLU A 358 -1.66 -23.14 6.05
CA GLU A 358 -2.96 -23.62 5.57
C GLU A 358 -2.84 -24.98 4.88
N GLN A 359 -1.81 -25.20 4.05
CA GLN A 359 -1.57 -26.49 3.42
C GLN A 359 -1.21 -27.57 4.45
N LYS A 360 -0.37 -27.26 5.44
CA LYS A 360 -0.03 -28.17 6.55
C LYS A 360 -1.27 -28.53 7.37
N SER A 361 -2.13 -27.55 7.67
CA SER A 361 -3.39 -27.76 8.38
C SER A 361 -4.35 -28.66 7.60
N LYS A 362 -4.51 -28.42 6.29
CA LYS A 362 -5.31 -29.28 5.41
C LYS A 362 -4.78 -30.71 5.36
N ARG A 363 -3.46 -30.92 5.26
CA ARG A 363 -2.84 -32.26 5.27
C ARG A 363 -3.10 -33.00 6.58
N LYS A 364 -2.92 -32.33 7.73
CA LYS A 364 -3.24 -32.90 9.05
C LYS A 364 -4.73 -33.24 9.20
N GLY A 365 -5.63 -32.38 8.70
CA GLY A 365 -7.07 -32.67 8.69
C GLY A 365 -7.45 -33.93 7.91
N HIS A 366 -6.76 -34.20 6.79
CA HIS A 366 -6.95 -35.43 6.01
C HIS A 366 -6.36 -36.67 6.71
N GLU A 367 -5.31 -36.51 7.52
CA GLU A 367 -4.77 -37.61 8.35
C GLU A 367 -5.74 -38.03 9.46
N TYR A 368 -6.46 -37.09 10.10
CA TYR A 368 -7.49 -37.42 11.10
C TYR A 368 -8.71 -38.13 10.50
N THR A 369 -9.05 -37.88 9.24
CA THR A 369 -10.14 -38.62 8.54
C THR A 369 -9.72 -40.02 8.06
N ASN A 370 -8.41 -40.33 8.07
CA ASN A 370 -7.87 -41.60 7.59
C ASN A 370 -7.52 -42.60 8.71
N ILE A 371 -7.91 -42.33 9.96
CA ILE A 371 -7.87 -43.32 11.03
C ILE A 371 -8.97 -44.36 10.75
N LYS A 372 -8.64 -45.40 9.99
CA LYS A 372 -9.40 -46.65 10.01
C LYS A 372 -9.24 -47.21 11.43
N TYR A 373 -10.33 -47.23 12.21
CA TYR A 373 -10.42 -48.11 13.35
C TYR A 373 -10.20 -49.55 12.85
N SER A 374 -9.02 -50.11 13.14
CA SER A 374 -8.75 -51.52 12.96
C SER A 374 -9.56 -52.29 14.00
N LEU A 375 -10.74 -52.75 13.60
CA LEU A 375 -11.54 -53.74 14.33
C LEU A 375 -10.83 -55.10 14.26
N THR A 376 -9.87 -55.30 15.14
CA THR A 376 -9.38 -56.63 15.52
C THR A 376 -9.09 -56.64 17.00
N ASP A 377 -10.14 -56.84 17.79
CA ASP A 377 -10.15 -57.90 18.80
C ASP A 377 -11.61 -58.28 19.11
N GLN A 378 -11.91 -59.56 18.95
CA GLN A 378 -13.23 -60.14 19.16
C GLN A 378 -13.45 -60.47 20.65
N THR A 379 -14.74 -60.58 20.97
CA THR A 379 -15.37 -61.44 21.99
C THR A 379 -15.70 -60.87 23.37
N SER A 380 -16.95 -61.17 23.77
CA SER A 380 -17.70 -60.85 25.00
C SER A 380 -18.29 -59.43 25.01
N GLY A 381 -19.60 -59.20 24.99
CA GLY A 381 -20.73 -60.01 25.44
C GLY A 381 -21.52 -59.19 26.46
N ASP A 382 -22.41 -58.29 26.02
CA ASP A 382 -23.80 -58.16 26.52
C ASP A 382 -24.53 -56.93 25.97
N GLN A 383 -25.84 -57.15 25.82
CA GLN A 383 -27.01 -56.31 25.48
C GLN A 383 -26.93 -54.84 26.00
N SER A 384 -27.49 -53.77 25.41
CA SER A 384 -28.74 -53.53 24.67
C SER A 384 -28.81 -52.04 24.22
N PRO A 385 -29.84 -51.55 23.49
CA PRO A 385 -29.70 -50.54 22.42
C PRO A 385 -29.93 -49.06 22.80
N LEU A 386 -29.30 -48.15 22.04
CA LEU A 386 -29.60 -46.71 22.00
C LEU A 386 -30.85 -46.42 21.14
N PRO A 387 -31.71 -45.45 21.52
CA PRO A 387 -32.89 -45.08 20.73
C PRO A 387 -32.57 -44.11 19.58
N PRO A 388 -33.46 -44.00 18.56
CA PRO A 388 -33.19 -43.25 17.33
C PRO A 388 -33.46 -41.74 17.46
N CYS A 389 -32.66 -40.95 16.73
CA CYS A 389 -32.89 -39.53 16.50
C CYS A 389 -34.24 -39.28 15.82
N THR A 390 -35.02 -38.33 16.34
CA THR A 390 -36.21 -37.77 15.69
C THR A 390 -35.97 -36.30 15.30
N PRO A 391 -36.67 -35.78 14.28
CA PRO A 391 -36.36 -34.52 13.62
C PRO A 391 -36.92 -33.31 14.38
N THR A 392 -36.28 -32.16 14.17
CA THR A 392 -36.70 -30.83 14.62
C THR A 392 -38.12 -30.45 14.16
N PRO A 393 -38.85 -29.68 14.98
CA PRO A 393 -39.84 -28.73 14.49
C PRO A 393 -39.56 -27.28 14.92
N SER A 394 -40.21 -26.38 14.19
CA SER A 394 -40.04 -24.93 14.07
C SER A 394 -40.67 -24.07 15.19
N CYS A 395 -40.11 -22.86 15.36
CA CYS A 395 -40.71 -21.57 15.75
C CYS A 395 -41.89 -21.52 16.76
N ALA A 396 -41.70 -20.79 17.87
CA ALA A 396 -42.58 -19.69 18.30
C ALA A 396 -41.96 -18.90 19.49
N GLU A 397 -42.37 -17.64 19.56
CA GLU A 397 -41.98 -16.57 20.48
C GLU A 397 -42.34 -16.82 21.97
N MET A 398 -41.56 -16.25 22.91
CA MET A 398 -42.01 -15.27 23.93
C MET A 398 -41.03 -15.12 25.12
N ARG A 399 -40.67 -13.85 25.35
CA ARG A 399 -40.50 -13.06 26.61
C ARG A 399 -39.80 -13.63 27.88
N GLU A 400 -38.98 -12.74 28.45
CA GLU A 400 -38.67 -12.39 29.87
C GLU A 400 -39.27 -13.33 30.96
N ASP A 401 -38.59 -13.71 32.05
CA ASP A 401 -37.77 -12.91 32.95
C ASP A 401 -37.11 -13.82 34.00
N ASN A 402 -36.06 -13.29 34.65
CA ASN A 402 -35.57 -13.59 36.01
C ASN A 402 -34.78 -14.86 36.41
N ALA A 403 -33.57 -14.56 36.94
CA ALA A 403 -33.02 -14.97 38.25
C ALA A 403 -32.08 -16.19 38.41
N ARG A 404 -30.80 -15.84 38.67
CA ARG A 404 -29.99 -16.14 39.89
C ARG A 404 -29.03 -17.37 39.95
N VAL A 405 -27.82 -17.05 40.47
CA VAL A 405 -26.76 -17.84 41.18
C VAL A 405 -25.94 -18.82 40.31
N TYR A 406 -24.60 -18.82 40.24
CA TYR A 406 -23.58 -18.78 41.30
C TYR A 406 -22.24 -18.14 40.87
N GLU A 407 -21.61 -17.50 41.86
CA GLU A 407 -20.21 -17.08 41.92
C GLU A 407 -19.23 -18.26 41.83
N ASN A 408 -18.03 -18.01 41.28
CA ASN A 408 -16.78 -18.27 42.01
C ASN A 408 -15.59 -17.55 41.36
N VAL A 409 -15.09 -16.55 42.09
CA VAL A 409 -13.85 -15.83 41.86
C VAL A 409 -12.75 -16.51 42.67
N GLY A 410 -11.65 -16.88 42.03
CA GLY A 410 -10.39 -17.22 42.69
C GLY A 410 -9.47 -16.00 42.72
N LEU A 411 -9.36 -15.37 43.88
CA LEU A 411 -8.41 -14.31 44.24
C LEU A 411 -6.97 -14.85 44.32
N MET A 412 -5.96 -14.01 44.01
CA MET A 412 -4.91 -13.70 44.99
C MET A 412 -4.18 -12.39 44.67
N GLN A 413 -3.81 -11.71 45.75
CA GLN A 413 -3.60 -10.28 45.94
C GLN A 413 -2.20 -9.77 45.64
N GLN A 414 -2.16 -8.46 45.38
CA GLN A 414 -1.01 -7.56 45.46
C GLN A 414 -0.48 -7.39 46.89
N GLN A 415 0.81 -7.11 47.02
CA GLN A 415 1.33 -6.25 48.10
C GLN A 415 2.22 -5.14 47.50
N LYS A 416 1.79 -3.89 47.71
CA LYS A 416 2.63 -2.69 47.72
C LYS A 416 3.05 -2.41 49.16
N SER A 417 4.28 -1.95 49.35
CA SER A 417 4.67 -1.22 50.56
C SER A 417 5.43 0.03 50.12
N PHE A 418 4.94 1.19 50.56
CA PHE A 418 5.65 2.46 50.58
C PHE A 418 6.16 2.68 52.00
N ARG A 419 7.44 3.03 52.11
CA ARG A 419 7.94 4.04 53.04
C ARG A 419 8.98 4.87 52.32
#